data_AF-A0A4P6L5T2-F1
#
_entry.id   AF-A0A4P6L5T2-F1
#
_cell.length_a   1.000
_cell.length_b   1.000
_cell.length_c   1.000
_cell.angle_alpha   90.00
_cell.angle_beta   90.00
_cell.angle_gamma   90.00
#
_symmetry.space_group_name_H-M   'P 1'
#
loop_
_entity.id
_entity.type
_entity.pdbx_description
1 polymer ?
#
loop_
_entity_poly.entity_id
_entity_poly.type
_entity_poly.pdbx_seq_one_letter_code
_entity_poly.pdbx_strand_id
1 'polypeptide(L)'
;MQDQPPKRRLFLGGLLAGSAALTAGLPLSALAAGTQASPPARQYLVKLLERIAEPVFSAMAEGKLKQTFELELSPTWDGRPKEVAYLECFGRLLSACAPWFALPDDDSAEGRSRKRLRQLALKSLAHAVDPASPDFLLWQGPPQVLVDSAYISSAMLRAPAALWEPLDAATRGRIVEVIKGIRSIESAHTNWLLFASMNEAFLLSVGEKYDPLRLTTGVRKMREWYVGDGWIKDGDTFHFDYYNAFVIYPMLVTVLQTMVRYKASYWGAAPADLLAQATRRMQRYSEHLERYISPTGTYPPIGRSITYRTAAFQPLAFLALHRLLPASLPEGQVRAALEAVHRAIWTPAGNFGKGGFLTIGFAGHQPTLGDWYSNTGSMYIAAESLITLGLPASDSYWTAPALDWTQKKAFANQPFPKDYHVDY
;
A
#
# COMPACT_ATOMS: atom_id res chain seq x y z
N MET A 1 -13.19 -53.27 47.87
CA MET A 1 -12.15 -52.33 48.31
C MET A 1 -12.07 -51.23 47.28
N GLN A 2 -12.59 -50.06 47.62
CA GLN A 2 -12.65 -48.85 46.79
C GLN A 2 -11.38 -48.03 47.03
N ASP A 3 -10.71 -47.57 45.98
CA ASP A 3 -9.68 -46.53 46.06
C ASP A 3 -10.23 -45.21 45.53
N GLN A 4 -10.30 -44.22 46.42
CA GLN A 4 -10.62 -42.83 46.12
C GLN A 4 -9.34 -42.02 45.84
N PRO A 5 -9.36 -41.05 44.90
CA PRO A 5 -8.31 -40.04 44.79
C PRO A 5 -8.53 -38.86 45.77
N PRO A 6 -7.46 -38.14 46.18
CA PRO A 6 -7.54 -37.16 47.26
C PRO A 6 -8.14 -35.81 46.85
N LYS A 7 -8.99 -35.29 47.73
CA LYS A 7 -9.65 -33.99 47.68
C LYS A 7 -8.64 -32.83 47.86
N ARG A 8 -8.59 -31.88 46.92
CA ARG A 8 -7.94 -30.57 47.12
C ARG A 8 -8.92 -29.61 47.79
N ARG A 9 -8.48 -29.03 48.90
CA ARG A 9 -9.23 -28.08 49.74
C ARG A 9 -9.32 -26.71 49.05
N LEU A 10 -10.54 -26.19 48.92
CA LEU A 10 -10.82 -24.76 48.70
C LEU A 10 -10.43 -24.00 49.98
N PHE A 11 -9.67 -22.92 49.84
CA PHE A 11 -9.61 -21.84 50.83
C PHE A 11 -10.34 -20.62 50.25
N LEU A 12 -11.42 -20.25 50.95
CA LEU A 12 -12.13 -18.99 50.79
C LEU A 12 -11.38 -17.89 51.57
N GLY A 13 -11.15 -16.77 50.91
CA GLY A 13 -10.83 -15.46 51.49
C GLY A 13 -10.86 -14.50 50.31
N GLY A 14 -11.74 -13.52 50.19
CA GLY A 14 -12.22 -12.60 51.21
C GLY A 14 -11.90 -11.21 50.65
N LEU A 15 -12.94 -10.53 50.15
CA LEU A 15 -12.91 -9.24 49.45
C LEU A 15 -12.03 -8.17 50.11
N LEU A 16 -11.30 -7.41 49.28
CA LEU A 16 -11.14 -5.97 49.49
C LEU A 16 -11.27 -5.25 48.13
N ALA A 17 -12.36 -4.48 48.02
CA ALA A 17 -12.58 -3.51 46.97
C ALA A 17 -11.60 -2.35 47.14
N GLY A 18 -10.91 -2.00 46.05
CA GLY A 18 -10.05 -0.84 45.96
C GLY A 18 -10.21 -0.20 44.59
N SER A 19 -11.13 0.75 44.51
CA SER A 19 -11.30 1.66 43.39
C SER A 19 -10.06 2.56 43.28
N ALA A 20 -9.26 2.36 42.22
CA ALA A 20 -8.22 3.29 41.83
C ALA A 20 -8.48 3.76 40.39
N ALA A 21 -8.99 4.97 40.28
CA ALA A 21 -8.99 5.74 39.05
C ALA A 21 -7.54 5.96 38.60
N LEU A 22 -7.15 5.38 37.46
CA LEU A 22 -5.88 5.70 36.79
C LEU A 22 -6.14 6.77 35.75
N THR A 23 -6.31 8.01 36.22
CA THR A 23 -5.95 9.20 35.45
C THR A 23 -4.43 9.36 35.54
N ALA A 24 -3.72 8.91 34.52
CA ALA A 24 -2.33 9.32 34.31
C ALA A 24 -2.18 9.63 32.81
N GLY A 25 -2.48 10.89 32.47
CA GLY A 25 -1.97 11.49 31.24
C GLY A 25 -0.45 11.44 31.31
N LEU A 26 0.15 10.59 30.49
CA LEU A 26 1.57 10.67 30.24
C LEU A 26 1.82 12.00 29.51
N PRO A 27 2.75 12.85 29.99
CA PRO A 27 3.15 13.98 29.18
C PRO A 27 3.80 13.41 27.93
N LEU A 28 3.28 13.77 26.76
CA LEU A 28 4.05 13.78 25.52
C LEU A 28 5.22 14.72 25.78
N SER A 29 6.29 14.17 26.34
CA SER A 29 7.60 14.80 26.29
C SER A 29 7.92 14.93 24.81
N ALA A 30 7.76 16.15 24.30
CA ALA A 30 8.32 16.58 23.05
C ALA A 30 9.80 16.25 23.10
N LEU A 31 10.19 15.12 22.51
CA LEU A 31 11.56 14.85 22.15
C LEU A 31 11.92 15.99 21.20
N ALA A 32 12.69 16.94 21.73
CA ALA A 32 13.37 17.92 20.93
C ALA A 32 14.03 17.17 19.77
N ALA A 33 13.58 17.48 18.55
CA ALA A 33 14.14 16.93 17.32
C ALA A 33 15.59 17.44 17.20
N GLY A 34 16.50 16.77 17.90
CA GLY A 34 17.91 16.85 17.60
C GLY A 34 18.08 16.44 16.14
N THR A 35 18.83 17.23 15.39
CA THR A 35 19.17 17.04 13.98
C THR A 35 20.02 15.78 13.80
N GLN A 36 19.46 14.61 14.05
CA GLN A 36 20.08 13.34 13.74
C GLN A 36 19.99 13.17 12.23
N ALA A 37 21.14 12.95 11.58
CA ALA A 37 21.17 12.76 10.14
C ALA A 37 20.28 11.58 9.75
N SER A 38 19.40 11.76 8.75
CA SER A 38 18.50 10.71 8.28
C SER A 38 19.29 9.44 7.93
N PRO A 39 18.86 8.23 8.33
CA PRO A 39 19.59 7.00 8.03
C PRO A 39 19.85 6.83 6.52
N PRO A 40 21.01 6.29 6.09
CA PRO A 40 21.38 6.21 4.67
C PRO A 40 20.34 5.51 3.77
N ALA A 41 19.73 4.43 4.27
CA ALA A 41 18.65 3.71 3.60
C ALA A 41 17.45 4.62 3.31
N ARG A 42 17.03 5.43 4.31
CA ARG A 42 15.94 6.40 4.16
C ARG A 42 16.29 7.45 3.12
N GLN A 43 17.49 8.03 3.19
CA GLN A 43 17.92 9.05 2.23
C GLN A 43 17.88 8.55 0.79
N TYR A 44 18.29 7.30 0.55
CA TYR A 44 18.20 6.68 -0.77
C TYR A 44 16.74 6.54 -1.25
N LEU A 45 15.86 6.03 -0.39
CA LEU A 45 14.44 5.82 -0.73
C LEU A 45 13.68 7.14 -0.91
N VAL A 46 13.98 8.18 -0.13
CA VAL A 46 13.43 9.53 -0.31
C VAL A 46 13.81 10.07 -1.69
N LYS A 47 15.10 10.02 -2.05
CA LYS A 47 15.56 10.48 -3.38
C LYS A 47 14.91 9.69 -4.51
N LEU A 48 14.68 8.40 -4.33
CA LEU A 48 13.96 7.58 -5.30
C LEU A 48 12.50 8.02 -5.43
N LEU A 49 11.80 8.22 -4.31
CA LEU A 49 10.42 8.71 -4.31
C LEU A 49 10.31 10.08 -5.00
N GLU A 50 11.19 11.02 -4.65
CA GLU A 50 11.25 12.35 -5.26
C GLU A 50 11.49 12.27 -6.77
N ARG A 51 12.42 11.41 -7.22
CA ARG A 51 12.69 11.21 -8.65
C ARG A 51 11.48 10.67 -9.41
N ILE A 52 10.70 9.78 -8.79
CA ILE A 52 9.46 9.25 -9.38
C ILE A 52 8.36 10.32 -9.37
N ALA A 53 8.24 11.07 -8.28
CA ALA A 53 7.11 11.95 -8.02
C ALA A 53 7.19 13.31 -8.71
N GLU A 54 8.40 13.89 -8.78
CA GLU A 54 8.63 15.26 -9.26
C GLU A 54 8.06 15.50 -10.68
N PRO A 55 8.34 14.66 -11.70
CA PRO A 55 7.88 14.94 -13.05
C PRO A 55 6.35 14.93 -13.17
N VAL A 56 5.67 14.10 -12.37
CA VAL A 56 4.21 13.96 -12.40
C VAL A 56 3.54 15.12 -11.68
N PHE A 57 3.88 15.35 -10.41
CA PHE A 57 3.20 16.37 -9.62
C PHE A 57 3.52 17.79 -10.10
N SER A 58 4.76 18.07 -10.52
CA SER A 58 5.11 19.39 -11.06
C SER A 58 4.38 19.67 -12.38
N ALA A 59 4.29 18.70 -13.29
CA ALA A 59 3.54 18.88 -14.54
C ALA A 59 2.03 19.01 -14.29
N MET A 60 1.45 18.15 -13.45
CA MET A 60 0.00 18.13 -13.23
C MET A 60 -0.50 19.32 -12.41
N ALA A 61 0.31 19.84 -11.48
CA ALA A 61 -0.01 21.06 -10.74
C ALA A 61 -0.05 22.32 -11.62
N GLU A 62 0.50 22.25 -12.85
CA GLU A 62 0.42 23.31 -13.87
C GLU A 62 -0.62 23.00 -14.96
N GLY A 63 -1.36 21.90 -14.87
CA GLY A 63 -2.30 21.46 -15.91
C GLY A 63 -1.60 20.99 -17.20
N LYS A 64 -0.37 20.47 -17.11
CA LYS A 64 0.46 20.08 -18.25
C LYS A 64 0.83 18.60 -18.29
N LEU A 65 0.34 17.76 -17.37
CA LEU A 65 0.71 16.34 -17.34
C LEU A 65 0.37 15.67 -18.68
N LYS A 66 -0.84 15.84 -19.22
CA LYS A 66 -1.18 15.22 -20.51
C LYS A 66 -0.31 15.69 -21.67
N GLN A 67 0.22 16.90 -21.59
CA GLN A 67 1.10 17.49 -22.60
C GLN A 67 2.53 16.94 -22.51
N THR A 68 3.05 16.72 -21.31
CA THR A 68 4.47 16.40 -21.08
C THR A 68 4.73 14.91 -20.82
N PHE A 69 3.69 14.14 -20.48
CA PHE A 69 3.82 12.73 -20.14
C PHE A 69 4.34 11.90 -21.31
N GLU A 70 5.45 11.20 -21.09
CA GLU A 70 6.05 10.28 -22.06
C GLU A 70 5.26 8.96 -22.11
N LEU A 71 4.09 9.00 -22.76
CA LEU A 71 3.22 7.85 -22.89
C LEU A 71 3.82 6.77 -23.82
N GLU A 72 4.09 5.62 -23.24
CA GLU A 72 4.43 4.36 -23.89
C GLU A 72 3.29 3.36 -23.59
N LEU A 73 2.88 2.63 -24.60
CA LEU A 73 1.89 1.54 -24.48
C LEU A 73 2.62 0.21 -24.68
N SER A 74 2.10 -0.86 -24.08
CA SER A 74 2.57 -2.21 -24.40
C SER A 74 2.53 -2.45 -25.91
N PRO A 75 3.52 -3.15 -26.49
CA PRO A 75 3.47 -3.60 -27.89
C PRO A 75 2.23 -4.43 -28.24
N THR A 76 1.52 -4.96 -27.23
CA THR A 76 0.29 -5.76 -27.37
C THR A 76 -0.96 -5.02 -26.88
N TRP A 77 -0.95 -3.68 -26.88
CA TRP A 77 -2.05 -2.83 -26.39
C TRP A 77 -3.42 -3.25 -26.93
N ASP A 78 -4.41 -3.36 -26.05
CA ASP A 78 -5.77 -3.80 -26.38
C ASP A 78 -6.67 -2.77 -27.09
N GLY A 79 -6.14 -1.57 -27.35
CA GLY A 79 -6.87 -0.52 -28.06
C GLY A 79 -7.83 0.29 -27.18
N ARG A 80 -7.86 0.11 -25.86
CA ARG A 80 -8.65 0.98 -24.97
C ARG A 80 -8.19 2.44 -25.06
N PRO A 81 -9.01 3.42 -24.65
CA PRO A 81 -8.62 4.83 -24.60
C PRO A 81 -7.31 5.01 -23.84
N LYS A 82 -6.32 5.63 -24.47
CA LYS A 82 -4.97 5.81 -23.90
C LYS A 82 -4.97 6.77 -22.71
N GLU A 83 -6.03 7.56 -22.57
CA GLU A 83 -6.26 8.53 -21.51
C GLU A 83 -6.34 7.88 -20.12
N VAL A 84 -6.59 6.57 -20.03
CA VAL A 84 -6.53 5.82 -18.77
C VAL A 84 -5.16 5.92 -18.09
N ALA A 85 -4.08 6.05 -18.88
CA ALA A 85 -2.72 6.12 -18.39
C ALA A 85 -2.48 7.28 -17.41
N TYR A 86 -3.22 8.39 -17.56
CA TYR A 86 -3.03 9.56 -16.70
C TYR A 86 -3.61 9.34 -15.29
N LEU A 87 -4.77 8.69 -15.18
CA LEU A 87 -5.35 8.31 -13.88
C LEU A 87 -4.55 7.19 -13.22
N GLU A 88 -4.07 6.22 -14.00
CA GLU A 88 -3.12 5.20 -13.53
C GLU A 88 -1.89 5.85 -12.90
N CYS A 89 -1.22 6.72 -13.65
CA CYS A 89 -0.03 7.43 -13.21
C CYS A 89 -0.28 8.20 -11.90
N PHE A 90 -1.26 9.11 -11.93
CA PHE A 90 -1.50 10.03 -10.83
C PHE A 90 -2.03 9.33 -9.59
N GLY A 91 -3.04 8.47 -9.73
CA GLY A 91 -3.67 7.79 -8.60
C GLY A 91 -2.71 6.88 -7.85
N ARG A 92 -1.97 6.03 -8.58
CA ARG A 92 -1.02 5.08 -7.98
C ARG A 92 0.13 5.80 -7.27
N LEU A 93 0.67 6.85 -7.89
CA LEU A 93 1.71 7.67 -7.27
C LEU A 93 1.19 8.39 -6.02
N LEU A 94 0.01 9.00 -6.08
CA LEU A 94 -0.57 9.71 -4.95
C LEU A 94 -0.80 8.77 -3.76
N SER A 95 -1.31 7.57 -4.01
CA SER A 95 -1.49 6.52 -3.00
C SER A 95 -0.17 6.16 -2.31
N ALA A 96 0.90 5.96 -3.08
CA ALA A 96 2.24 5.66 -2.57
C ALA A 96 2.85 6.81 -1.75
N CYS A 97 2.67 8.05 -2.18
CA CYS A 97 3.20 9.23 -1.48
C CYS A 97 2.40 9.60 -0.22
N ALA A 98 1.13 9.18 -0.10
CA ALA A 98 0.23 9.62 0.96
C ALA A 98 0.80 9.43 2.38
N PRO A 99 1.36 8.28 2.78
CA PRO A 99 1.95 8.12 4.12
C PRO A 99 3.11 9.08 4.37
N TRP A 100 3.97 9.32 3.38
CA TRP A 100 5.06 10.28 3.51
C TRP A 100 4.52 11.69 3.69
N PHE A 101 3.53 12.10 2.91
CA PHE A 101 2.85 13.40 3.04
C PHE A 101 2.15 13.63 4.38
N ALA A 102 1.79 12.56 5.10
CA ALA A 102 1.16 12.63 6.42
C ALA A 102 2.14 13.03 7.54
N LEU A 103 3.46 12.94 7.31
CA LEU A 103 4.45 13.39 8.28
C LEU A 103 4.37 14.91 8.51
N PRO A 104 4.63 15.38 9.75
CA PRO A 104 4.61 16.80 10.07
C PRO A 104 5.65 17.56 9.22
N ASP A 105 5.39 18.84 8.95
CA ASP A 105 6.39 19.69 8.30
C ASP A 105 7.56 19.97 9.24
N ASP A 106 8.75 20.04 8.68
CA ASP A 106 9.97 20.41 9.37
C ASP A 106 10.94 21.14 8.42
N ASP A 107 11.97 21.77 8.97
CA ASP A 107 12.96 22.55 8.22
C ASP A 107 14.14 21.72 7.69
N SER A 108 14.05 20.39 7.69
CA SER A 108 15.04 19.55 7.01
C SER A 108 14.89 19.67 5.48
N ALA A 109 15.89 19.22 4.73
CA ALA A 109 15.79 19.16 3.27
C ALA A 109 14.62 18.25 2.82
N GLU A 110 14.44 17.11 3.50
CA GLU A 110 13.33 16.19 3.26
C GLU A 110 11.98 16.86 3.59
N GLY A 111 11.88 17.56 4.73
CA GLY A 111 10.65 18.26 5.15
C GLY A 111 10.21 19.34 4.17
N ARG A 112 11.15 20.16 3.68
CA ARG A 112 10.87 21.16 2.64
C ARG A 112 10.41 20.53 1.33
N SER A 113 11.08 19.46 0.89
CA SER A 113 10.72 18.75 -0.34
C SER A 113 9.35 18.09 -0.23
N ARG A 114 9.09 17.40 0.90
CA ARG A 114 7.80 16.80 1.26
C ARG A 114 6.68 17.81 1.20
N LYS A 115 6.85 18.95 1.86
CA LYS A 115 5.86 20.04 1.88
C LYS A 115 5.56 20.54 0.47
N ARG A 116 6.59 20.79 -0.35
CA ARG A 116 6.44 21.23 -1.74
C ARG A 116 5.68 20.20 -2.58
N LEU A 117 6.11 18.94 -2.56
CA LEU A 117 5.46 17.87 -3.34
C LEU A 117 4.01 17.63 -2.89
N ARG A 118 3.71 17.72 -1.58
CA ARG A 118 2.33 17.65 -1.07
C ARG A 118 1.47 18.80 -1.61
N GLN A 119 2.00 20.02 -1.65
CA GLN A 119 1.28 21.18 -2.21
C GLN A 119 1.02 21.02 -3.71
N LEU A 120 1.99 20.49 -4.46
CA LEU A 120 1.79 20.17 -5.88
C LEU A 120 0.71 19.10 -6.04
N ALA A 121 0.76 18.02 -5.27
CA ALA A 121 -0.25 16.97 -5.29
C ALA A 121 -1.67 17.48 -5.00
N LEU A 122 -1.84 18.40 -4.04
CA LEU A 122 -3.13 19.04 -3.75
C LEU A 122 -3.65 19.87 -4.93
N LYS A 123 -2.78 20.63 -5.62
CA LYS A 123 -3.15 21.34 -6.86
C LYS A 123 -3.51 20.37 -7.98
N SER A 124 -2.72 19.30 -8.14
CA SER A 124 -2.98 18.24 -9.11
C SER A 124 -4.33 17.57 -8.87
N LEU A 125 -4.73 17.32 -7.61
CA LEU A 125 -6.05 16.79 -7.26
C LEU A 125 -7.18 17.68 -7.76
N ALA A 126 -7.06 19.01 -7.60
CA ALA A 126 -8.06 19.94 -8.13
C ALA A 126 -8.16 19.86 -9.66
N HIS A 127 -7.01 19.84 -10.36
CA HIS A 127 -6.98 19.67 -11.82
C HIS A 127 -7.51 18.32 -12.29
N ALA A 128 -7.33 17.26 -11.50
CA ALA A 128 -7.75 15.91 -11.84
C ALA A 128 -9.26 15.76 -12.00
N VAL A 129 -10.04 16.58 -11.28
CA VAL A 129 -11.50 16.48 -11.20
C VAL A 129 -12.24 17.73 -11.67
N ASP A 130 -11.53 18.79 -12.09
CA ASP A 130 -12.15 19.97 -12.68
C ASP A 130 -12.37 19.79 -14.19
N PRO A 131 -13.63 19.74 -14.69
CA PRO A 131 -13.90 19.57 -16.13
C PRO A 131 -13.33 20.68 -17.02
N ALA A 132 -13.01 21.86 -16.46
CA ALA A 132 -12.38 22.95 -17.20
C ALA A 132 -10.85 22.82 -17.29
N SER A 133 -10.25 21.91 -16.53
CA SER A 133 -8.81 21.70 -16.53
C SER A 133 -8.36 20.90 -17.75
N PRO A 134 -7.26 21.29 -18.44
CA PRO A 134 -6.65 20.45 -19.47
C PRO A 134 -6.25 19.06 -18.94
N ASP A 135 -5.92 18.97 -17.65
CA ASP A 135 -5.56 17.73 -16.95
C ASP A 135 -6.75 17.05 -16.23
N PHE A 136 -8.00 17.38 -16.58
CA PHE A 136 -9.16 16.62 -16.13
C PHE A 136 -9.03 15.14 -16.51
N LEU A 137 -9.01 14.23 -15.53
CA LEU A 137 -8.74 12.82 -15.80
C LEU A 137 -9.98 12.09 -16.32
N LEU A 138 -9.77 10.94 -16.96
CA LEU A 138 -10.88 10.10 -17.42
C LEU A 138 -11.47 9.32 -16.24
N TRP A 139 -12.71 9.64 -15.86
CA TRP A 139 -13.42 9.03 -14.71
C TRP A 139 -14.58 8.12 -15.10
N GLN A 140 -14.85 7.96 -16.39
CA GLN A 140 -15.99 7.20 -16.91
C GLN A 140 -15.63 6.50 -18.21
N GLY A 141 -16.34 5.43 -18.56
CA GLY A 141 -16.15 4.69 -19.81
C GLY A 141 -15.39 3.37 -19.61
N PRO A 142 -14.08 3.31 -19.88
CA PRO A 142 -13.35 2.05 -19.88
C PRO A 142 -13.25 1.47 -18.46
N PRO A 143 -13.38 0.14 -18.27
CA PRO A 143 -13.39 -0.47 -16.93
C PRO A 143 -12.14 -0.17 -16.09
N GLN A 144 -11.01 0.18 -16.71
CA GLN A 144 -9.77 0.59 -16.03
C GLN A 144 -9.97 1.75 -15.04
N VAL A 145 -10.92 2.67 -15.26
CA VAL A 145 -11.15 3.80 -14.34
C VAL A 145 -11.59 3.33 -12.94
N LEU A 146 -12.22 2.16 -12.82
CA LEU A 146 -12.52 1.53 -11.53
C LEU A 146 -11.25 1.19 -10.75
N VAL A 147 -10.24 0.64 -11.44
CA VAL A 147 -8.96 0.25 -10.83
C VAL A 147 -8.28 1.46 -10.22
N ASP A 148 -8.13 2.53 -11.01
CA ASP A 148 -7.27 3.64 -10.62
C ASP A 148 -7.96 4.65 -9.70
N SER A 149 -9.29 4.71 -9.73
CA SER A 149 -10.07 5.42 -8.71
C SER A 149 -9.84 4.85 -7.30
N ALA A 150 -9.60 3.54 -7.16
CA ALA A 150 -9.30 2.93 -5.87
C ALA A 150 -7.96 3.38 -5.28
N TYR A 151 -6.99 3.77 -6.10
CA TYR A 151 -5.74 4.34 -5.61
C TYR A 151 -5.91 5.80 -5.14
N ILE A 152 -6.80 6.57 -5.77
CA ILE A 152 -7.21 7.87 -5.23
C ILE A 152 -7.89 7.69 -3.86
N SER A 153 -8.83 6.74 -3.76
CA SER A 153 -9.46 6.36 -2.48
C SER A 153 -8.44 5.90 -1.44
N SER A 154 -7.44 5.10 -1.83
CA SER A 154 -6.33 4.65 -0.98
C SER A 154 -5.53 5.83 -0.42
N ALA A 155 -5.18 6.81 -1.26
CA ALA A 155 -4.45 8.00 -0.82
C ALA A 155 -5.22 8.78 0.25
N MET A 156 -6.52 8.98 0.05
CA MET A 156 -7.39 9.70 0.98
C MET A 156 -7.56 8.96 2.30
N LEU A 157 -7.67 7.63 2.27
CA LEU A 157 -7.76 6.79 3.46
C LEU A 157 -6.45 6.75 4.26
N ARG A 158 -5.30 6.75 3.57
CA ARG A 158 -3.97 6.71 4.20
C ARG A 158 -3.60 8.01 4.88
N ALA A 159 -3.96 9.16 4.30
CA ALA A 159 -3.51 10.47 4.77
C ALA A 159 -4.62 11.55 4.68
N PRO A 160 -5.77 11.37 5.34
CA PRO A 160 -6.91 12.30 5.20
C PRO A 160 -6.56 13.74 5.58
N ALA A 161 -5.81 13.94 6.67
CA ALA A 161 -5.38 15.28 7.11
C ALA A 161 -4.42 15.97 6.11
N ALA A 162 -3.69 15.21 5.30
CA ALA A 162 -2.72 15.74 4.35
C ALA A 162 -3.31 15.95 2.94
N LEU A 163 -4.30 15.14 2.55
CA LEU A 163 -4.77 15.04 1.16
C LEU A 163 -6.27 15.27 0.97
N TRP A 164 -7.11 15.08 2.00
CA TRP A 164 -8.57 15.24 1.90
C TRP A 164 -9.07 16.51 2.59
N GLU A 165 -8.72 16.68 3.87
CA GLU A 165 -9.16 17.81 4.68
C GLU A 165 -8.72 19.17 4.12
N PRO A 166 -7.50 19.33 3.55
CA PRO A 166 -7.05 20.62 2.99
C PRO A 166 -7.71 21.03 1.67
N LEU A 167 -8.43 20.13 0.98
CA LEU A 167 -9.08 20.45 -0.29
C LEU A 167 -10.21 21.47 -0.10
N ASP A 168 -10.56 22.21 -1.14
CA ASP A 168 -11.76 23.06 -1.10
C ASP A 168 -13.04 22.22 -1.26
N ALA A 169 -14.19 22.83 -0.98
CA ALA A 169 -15.48 22.14 -1.07
C ALA A 169 -15.83 21.69 -2.49
N ALA A 170 -15.43 22.45 -3.52
CA ALA A 170 -15.72 22.12 -4.91
C ALA A 170 -14.95 20.87 -5.35
N THR A 171 -13.66 20.80 -5.04
CA THR A 171 -12.78 19.66 -5.33
C THR A 171 -13.25 18.42 -4.58
N ARG A 172 -13.57 18.53 -3.29
CA ARG A 172 -14.14 17.40 -2.52
C ARG A 172 -15.46 16.89 -3.12
N GLY A 173 -16.36 17.81 -3.49
CA GLY A 173 -17.63 17.47 -4.13
C GLY A 173 -17.44 16.70 -5.44
N ARG A 174 -16.54 17.20 -6.30
CA ARG A 174 -16.20 16.55 -7.57
C ARG A 174 -15.56 15.18 -7.38
N ILE A 175 -14.65 15.01 -6.41
CA ILE A 175 -14.07 13.69 -6.06
C ILE A 175 -15.18 12.71 -5.64
N VAL A 176 -16.09 13.11 -4.75
CA VAL A 176 -17.21 12.27 -4.33
C VAL A 176 -18.10 11.89 -5.51
N GLU A 177 -18.37 12.86 -6.40
CA GLU A 177 -19.19 12.64 -7.60
C GLU A 177 -18.55 11.62 -8.54
N VAL A 178 -17.29 11.81 -8.92
CA VAL A 178 -16.61 10.88 -9.84
C VAL A 178 -16.49 9.49 -9.22
N ILE A 179 -16.14 9.37 -7.93
CA ILE A 179 -16.05 8.07 -7.24
C ILE A 179 -17.42 7.36 -7.17
N LYS A 180 -18.52 8.08 -6.91
CA LYS A 180 -19.87 7.49 -6.98
C LYS A 180 -20.23 7.08 -8.41
N GLY A 181 -19.81 7.85 -9.42
CA GLY A 181 -20.03 7.57 -10.84
C GLY A 181 -19.40 6.24 -11.29
N ILE A 182 -18.28 5.84 -10.67
CA ILE A 182 -17.59 4.55 -10.93
C ILE A 182 -18.50 3.33 -10.69
N ARG A 183 -19.59 3.46 -9.91
CA ARG A 183 -20.55 2.36 -9.69
C ARG A 183 -21.18 1.85 -11.00
N SER A 184 -21.17 2.63 -12.07
CA SER A 184 -21.61 2.22 -13.40
C SER A 184 -20.73 1.12 -14.04
N ILE A 185 -19.50 0.96 -13.55
CA ILE A 185 -18.56 -0.05 -14.04
C ILE A 185 -18.79 -1.38 -13.33
N GLU A 186 -18.99 -2.44 -14.11
CA GLU A 186 -19.00 -3.82 -13.63
C GLU A 186 -17.58 -4.27 -13.28
N SER A 187 -17.42 -4.86 -12.09
CA SER A 187 -16.13 -5.38 -11.64
C SER A 187 -15.92 -6.80 -12.13
N ALA A 188 -14.77 -7.07 -12.75
CA ALA A 188 -14.36 -8.44 -13.07
C ALA A 188 -14.28 -9.32 -11.80
N HIS A 189 -14.49 -10.63 -11.96
CA HIS A 189 -14.48 -11.60 -10.86
C HIS A 189 -13.05 -11.99 -10.42
N THR A 190 -12.27 -10.99 -10.02
CA THR A 190 -10.87 -11.08 -9.59
C THR A 190 -10.62 -10.10 -8.43
N ASN A 191 -9.37 -9.75 -8.16
CA ASN A 191 -8.97 -8.64 -7.29
C ASN A 191 -9.70 -7.31 -7.58
N TRP A 192 -10.31 -7.16 -8.76
CA TRP A 192 -11.10 -5.98 -9.12
C TRP A 192 -12.24 -5.65 -8.15
N LEU A 193 -12.77 -6.68 -7.47
CA LEU A 193 -13.79 -6.51 -6.44
C LEU A 193 -13.28 -5.68 -5.24
N LEU A 194 -11.97 -5.68 -4.97
CA LEU A 194 -11.37 -4.86 -3.92
C LEU A 194 -11.23 -3.40 -4.35
N PHE A 195 -11.08 -3.08 -5.64
CA PHE A 195 -11.09 -1.68 -6.10
C PHE A 195 -12.45 -1.04 -5.83
N ALA A 196 -13.54 -1.76 -6.14
CA ALA A 196 -14.89 -1.31 -5.79
C ALA A 196 -15.06 -1.18 -4.26
N SER A 197 -14.54 -2.15 -3.49
CA SER A 197 -14.59 -2.11 -2.02
C SER A 197 -13.84 -0.89 -1.44
N MET A 198 -12.69 -0.54 -2.01
CA MET A 198 -11.87 0.62 -1.60
C MET A 198 -12.59 1.94 -1.85
N ASN A 199 -13.26 2.10 -2.98
CA ASN A 199 -14.06 3.30 -3.27
C ASN A 199 -15.20 3.47 -2.25
N GLU A 200 -15.91 2.40 -1.93
CA GLU A 200 -16.97 2.45 -0.92
C GLU A 200 -16.43 2.66 0.50
N ALA A 201 -15.24 2.12 0.81
CA ALA A 201 -14.56 2.38 2.08
C ALA A 201 -14.19 3.86 2.23
N PHE A 202 -13.71 4.50 1.15
CA PHE A 202 -13.47 5.94 1.14
C PHE A 202 -14.77 6.73 1.36
N LEU A 203 -15.84 6.44 0.60
CA LEU A 203 -17.13 7.10 0.78
C LEU A 203 -17.65 6.98 2.21
N LEU A 204 -17.57 5.78 2.80
CA LEU A 204 -17.88 5.55 4.22
C LEU A 204 -17.04 6.45 5.14
N SER A 205 -15.74 6.55 4.89
CA SER A 205 -14.80 7.29 5.76
C SER A 205 -15.05 8.80 5.82
N VAL A 206 -15.64 9.37 4.77
CA VAL A 206 -15.96 10.79 4.65
C VAL A 206 -17.43 11.11 4.94
N GLY A 207 -18.21 10.12 5.39
CA GLY A 207 -19.62 10.28 5.76
C GLY A 207 -20.59 10.30 4.57
N GLU A 208 -20.13 9.93 3.38
CA GLU A 208 -20.96 9.82 2.20
C GLU A 208 -21.76 8.50 2.18
N LYS A 209 -22.87 8.48 1.43
CA LYS A 209 -23.65 7.26 1.24
C LYS A 209 -22.85 6.23 0.44
N TYR A 210 -22.27 5.28 1.16
CA TYR A 210 -21.62 4.09 0.61
C TYR A 210 -22.63 2.97 0.30
N ASP A 211 -22.24 2.02 -0.54
CA ASP A 211 -22.97 0.80 -0.86
C ASP A 211 -22.40 -0.37 -0.04
N PRO A 212 -23.14 -0.90 0.96
CA PRO A 212 -22.66 -2.00 1.79
C PRO A 212 -22.36 -3.28 1.01
N LEU A 213 -23.07 -3.57 -0.09
CA LEU A 213 -22.84 -4.76 -0.88
C LEU A 213 -21.52 -4.65 -1.65
N ARG A 214 -21.26 -3.50 -2.29
CA ARG A 214 -20.00 -3.25 -2.98
C ARG A 214 -18.81 -3.20 -2.02
N LEU A 215 -18.98 -2.59 -0.85
CA LEU A 215 -17.95 -2.60 0.22
C LEU A 215 -17.55 -4.01 0.65
N THR A 216 -18.52 -4.93 0.73
CA THR A 216 -18.30 -6.24 1.37
C THR A 216 -18.10 -7.40 0.39
N THR A 217 -18.39 -7.21 -0.90
CA THR A 217 -18.23 -8.26 -1.92
C THR A 217 -16.78 -8.67 -2.11
N GLY A 218 -15.84 -7.73 -2.20
CA GLY A 218 -14.40 -8.04 -2.30
C GLY A 218 -13.93 -8.85 -1.09
N VAL A 219 -14.32 -8.43 0.13
CA VAL A 219 -14.00 -9.14 1.37
C VAL A 219 -14.53 -10.58 1.36
N ARG A 220 -15.77 -10.82 0.93
CA ARG A 220 -16.33 -12.18 0.80
C ARG A 220 -15.51 -13.03 -0.15
N LYS A 221 -15.21 -12.50 -1.33
CA LYS A 221 -14.54 -13.26 -2.38
C LYS A 221 -13.09 -13.59 -2.04
N MET A 222 -12.36 -12.69 -1.40
CA MET A 222 -11.01 -13.00 -0.89
C MET A 222 -11.01 -14.11 0.18
N ARG A 223 -12.09 -14.26 0.94
CA ARG A 223 -12.25 -15.38 1.89
C ARG A 223 -12.54 -16.69 1.18
N GLU A 224 -13.45 -16.68 0.19
CA GLU A 224 -13.77 -17.85 -0.64
C GLU A 224 -12.57 -18.33 -1.45
N TRP A 225 -11.72 -17.41 -1.90
CA TRP A 225 -10.52 -17.68 -2.69
C TRP A 225 -9.26 -17.90 -1.86
N TYR A 226 -9.35 -17.94 -0.53
CA TYR A 226 -8.20 -18.27 0.29
C TYR A 226 -7.79 -19.72 0.06
N VAL A 227 -6.53 -19.93 -0.34
CA VAL A 227 -5.97 -21.26 -0.64
C VAL A 227 -5.44 -21.94 0.62
N GLY A 228 -4.89 -21.16 1.54
CA GLY A 228 -4.08 -21.65 2.66
C GLY A 228 -2.71 -20.99 2.66
N ASP A 229 -2.00 -21.09 3.78
CA ASP A 229 -0.61 -20.65 3.94
C ASP A 229 -0.33 -19.19 3.51
N GLY A 230 -1.34 -18.31 3.57
CA GLY A 230 -1.19 -16.91 3.19
C GLY A 230 -1.44 -16.61 1.70
N TRP A 231 -1.94 -17.55 0.90
CA TRP A 231 -2.21 -17.31 -0.52
C TRP A 231 -3.71 -17.18 -0.82
N ILE A 232 -4.06 -16.25 -1.72
CA ILE A 232 -5.41 -16.03 -2.26
C ILE A 232 -5.35 -16.20 -3.79
N LYS A 233 -6.35 -16.88 -4.38
CA LYS A 233 -6.32 -17.30 -5.80
C LYS A 233 -6.31 -16.18 -6.83
N ASP A 234 -6.93 -15.05 -6.52
CA ASP A 234 -7.24 -13.98 -7.49
C ASP A 234 -8.23 -14.40 -8.60
N GLY A 235 -9.33 -15.04 -8.19
CA GLY A 235 -10.36 -15.58 -9.09
C GLY A 235 -10.60 -17.07 -8.87
N ASP A 236 -11.25 -17.72 -9.83
CA ASP A 236 -11.60 -19.15 -9.73
C ASP A 236 -10.37 -20.07 -9.79
N THR A 237 -9.35 -19.66 -10.53
CA THR A 237 -8.08 -20.38 -10.68
C THR A 237 -7.00 -19.70 -9.85
N PHE A 238 -6.13 -20.48 -9.22
CA PHE A 238 -4.97 -19.94 -8.50
C PHE A 238 -3.95 -19.36 -9.48
N HIS A 239 -3.66 -18.07 -9.36
CA HIS A 239 -2.56 -17.42 -10.07
C HIS A 239 -1.33 -17.32 -9.16
N PHE A 240 -0.25 -18.00 -9.54
CA PHE A 240 1.04 -17.85 -8.86
C PHE A 240 1.76 -16.60 -9.40
N ASP A 241 1.30 -15.45 -8.96
CA ASP A 241 1.83 -14.13 -9.29
C ASP A 241 1.87 -13.22 -8.04
N TYR A 242 2.20 -11.95 -8.24
CA TYR A 242 2.33 -10.97 -7.18
C TYR A 242 1.06 -10.13 -6.93
N TYR A 243 -0.13 -10.48 -7.46
CA TYR A 243 -1.36 -9.70 -7.18
C TYR A 243 -1.81 -9.76 -5.72
N ASN A 244 -1.39 -10.81 -4.99
CA ASN A 244 -1.51 -10.85 -3.53
C ASN A 244 -0.78 -9.67 -2.88
N ALA A 245 0.38 -9.29 -3.44
CA ALA A 245 1.18 -8.16 -3.02
C ALA A 245 0.70 -6.82 -3.57
N PHE A 246 0.47 -6.73 -4.89
CA PHE A 246 0.14 -5.48 -5.58
C PHE A 246 -1.22 -4.90 -5.15
N VAL A 247 -2.19 -5.76 -4.85
CA VAL A 247 -3.59 -5.34 -4.69
C VAL A 247 -4.22 -6.00 -3.47
N ILE A 248 -4.25 -7.33 -3.43
CA ILE A 248 -5.20 -8.06 -2.57
C ILE A 248 -4.98 -7.76 -1.10
N TYR A 249 -3.79 -8.03 -0.55
CA TYR A 249 -3.57 -7.83 0.88
C TYR A 249 -3.62 -6.36 1.30
N PRO A 250 -2.91 -5.42 0.64
CA PRO A 250 -2.95 -4.02 1.01
C PRO A 250 -4.38 -3.45 1.00
N MET A 251 -5.17 -3.76 -0.02
CA MET A 251 -6.55 -3.25 -0.13
C MET A 251 -7.50 -3.98 0.81
N LEU A 252 -7.43 -5.31 0.93
CA LEU A 252 -8.29 -6.08 1.84
C LEU A 252 -8.13 -5.60 3.29
N VAL A 253 -6.89 -5.45 3.75
CA VAL A 253 -6.60 -4.99 5.10
C VAL A 253 -7.03 -3.53 5.29
N THR A 254 -6.81 -2.65 4.30
CA THR A 254 -7.27 -1.24 4.38
C THR A 254 -8.79 -1.13 4.44
N VAL A 255 -9.53 -1.89 3.62
CA VAL A 255 -10.99 -1.96 3.66
C VAL A 255 -11.46 -2.42 5.05
N LEU A 256 -10.89 -3.48 5.59
CA LEU A 256 -11.26 -4.02 6.89
C LEU A 256 -10.93 -3.06 8.04
N GLN A 257 -9.76 -2.39 8.01
CA GLN A 257 -9.41 -1.32 8.96
C GLN A 257 -10.45 -0.19 8.93
N THR A 258 -10.88 0.21 7.73
CA THR A 258 -11.90 1.25 7.55
C THR A 258 -13.25 0.79 8.11
N MET A 259 -13.66 -0.45 7.80
CA MET A 259 -14.90 -1.02 8.34
C MET A 259 -14.90 -1.06 9.87
N VAL A 260 -13.78 -1.44 10.50
CA VAL A 260 -13.64 -1.42 11.97
C VAL A 260 -13.75 0.01 12.51
N ARG A 261 -12.97 0.95 11.94
CA ARG A 261 -12.91 2.34 12.39
C ARG A 261 -14.28 3.04 12.32
N TYR A 262 -15.02 2.81 11.24
CA TYR A 262 -16.31 3.44 10.98
C TYR A 262 -17.51 2.53 11.29
N LYS A 263 -17.27 1.41 11.99
CA LYS A 263 -18.31 0.49 12.48
C LYS A 263 -19.25 -0.03 11.39
N ALA A 264 -18.74 -0.26 10.17
CA ALA A 264 -19.52 -0.85 9.10
C ALA A 264 -19.88 -2.30 9.43
N SER A 265 -21.12 -2.70 9.14
CA SER A 265 -21.58 -4.06 9.41
C SER A 265 -21.11 -5.05 8.34
N TYR A 266 -20.86 -6.29 8.76
CA TYR A 266 -20.62 -7.42 7.88
C TYR A 266 -21.45 -8.61 8.39
N TRP A 267 -22.24 -9.22 7.51
CA TRP A 267 -23.08 -10.35 7.89
C TRP A 267 -22.24 -11.61 8.10
N GLY A 268 -22.39 -12.26 9.25
CA GLY A 268 -21.76 -13.54 9.57
C GLY A 268 -20.36 -13.47 10.20
N ALA A 269 -19.79 -12.28 10.42
CA ALA A 269 -18.54 -12.10 11.18
C ALA A 269 -18.36 -10.64 11.61
N ALA A 270 -17.67 -10.40 12.73
CA ALA A 270 -17.27 -9.05 13.09
C ALA A 270 -16.11 -8.58 12.19
N PRO A 271 -16.13 -7.33 11.66
CA PRO A 271 -15.02 -6.81 10.86
C PRO A 271 -13.66 -6.86 11.58
N ALA A 272 -13.64 -6.77 12.91
CA ALA A 272 -12.42 -6.89 13.70
C ALA A 272 -11.79 -8.30 13.62
N ASP A 273 -12.61 -9.35 13.63
CA ASP A 273 -12.13 -10.74 13.50
C ASP A 273 -11.61 -10.99 12.09
N LEU A 274 -12.31 -10.47 11.08
CA LEU A 274 -11.88 -10.52 9.69
C LEU A 274 -10.56 -9.79 9.47
N LEU A 275 -10.40 -8.61 10.07
CA LEU A 275 -9.16 -7.84 10.05
C LEU A 275 -8.01 -8.63 10.67
N ALA A 276 -8.21 -9.17 11.88
CA ALA A 276 -7.19 -9.96 12.57
C ALA A 276 -6.75 -11.18 11.74
N GLN A 277 -7.70 -11.88 11.11
CA GLN A 277 -7.39 -13.01 10.23
C GLN A 277 -6.65 -12.58 8.95
N ALA A 278 -7.12 -11.53 8.28
CA ALA A 278 -6.47 -10.99 7.08
C ALA A 278 -5.04 -10.51 7.36
N THR A 279 -4.81 -9.85 8.51
CA THR A 279 -3.48 -9.46 8.95
C THR A 279 -2.57 -10.66 9.16
N ARG A 280 -3.02 -11.72 9.86
CA ARG A 280 -2.20 -12.94 10.03
C ARG A 280 -1.85 -13.59 8.69
N ARG A 281 -2.79 -13.63 7.76
CA ARG A 281 -2.56 -14.18 6.41
C ARG A 281 -1.58 -13.34 5.60
N MET A 282 -1.67 -12.01 5.71
CA MET A 282 -0.71 -11.08 5.11
C MET A 282 0.69 -11.20 5.70
N GLN A 283 0.80 -11.36 7.03
CA GLN A 283 2.07 -11.64 7.70
C GLN A 283 2.70 -12.92 7.16
N ARG A 284 1.91 -14.00 7.05
CA ARG A 284 2.38 -15.27 6.47
C ARG A 284 2.83 -15.14 5.03
N TYR A 285 2.04 -14.50 4.18
CA TYR A 285 2.44 -14.19 2.80
C TYR A 285 3.74 -13.39 2.75
N SER A 286 3.94 -12.48 3.69
CA SER A 286 5.15 -11.64 3.75
C SER A 286 6.38 -12.43 4.20
N GLU A 287 6.22 -13.50 4.99
CA GLU A 287 7.31 -14.44 5.30
C GLU A 287 7.80 -15.17 4.06
N HIS A 288 6.91 -15.49 3.10
CA HIS A 288 7.29 -16.03 1.80
C HIS A 288 7.94 -14.99 0.90
N LEU A 289 7.38 -13.77 0.85
CA LEU A 289 7.98 -12.68 0.07
C LEU A 289 9.41 -12.37 0.50
N GLU A 290 9.68 -12.30 1.81
CA GLU A 290 11.04 -12.08 2.30
C GLU A 290 11.98 -13.21 1.86
N ARG A 291 11.49 -14.46 1.87
CA ARG A 291 12.23 -15.64 1.40
C ARG A 291 12.46 -15.65 -0.10
N TYR A 292 11.74 -14.87 -0.90
CA TYR A 292 12.01 -14.70 -2.34
C TYR A 292 13.18 -13.77 -2.62
N ILE A 293 13.61 -12.97 -1.65
CA ILE A 293 14.69 -12.01 -1.83
C ILE A 293 16.02 -12.77 -1.80
N SER A 294 16.71 -12.82 -2.93
CA SER A 294 18.05 -13.43 -3.05
C SER A 294 19.07 -12.70 -2.18
N PRO A 295 20.26 -13.27 -1.92
CA PRO A 295 21.33 -12.60 -1.15
C PRO A 295 21.78 -11.25 -1.74
N THR A 296 21.47 -10.96 -3.00
CA THR A 296 21.80 -9.71 -3.69
C THR A 296 20.60 -8.79 -3.92
N GLY A 297 19.43 -9.12 -3.36
CA GLY A 297 18.21 -8.32 -3.49
C GLY A 297 17.38 -8.59 -4.75
N THR A 298 17.82 -9.48 -5.65
CA THR A 298 16.98 -9.91 -6.77
C THR A 298 15.86 -10.83 -6.30
N TYR A 299 14.80 -10.99 -7.09
CA TYR A 299 13.67 -11.88 -6.77
C TYR A 299 13.10 -12.52 -8.04
N PRO A 300 12.36 -13.64 -7.93
CA PRO A 300 11.87 -14.39 -9.08
C PRO A 300 10.95 -13.54 -9.98
N PRO A 301 11.24 -13.42 -11.29
CA PRO A 301 10.41 -12.70 -12.25
C PRO A 301 9.26 -13.58 -12.73
N ILE A 302 8.30 -13.85 -11.83
CA ILE A 302 7.18 -14.77 -12.07
C ILE A 302 5.84 -14.02 -12.14
N GLY A 303 4.93 -14.55 -12.95
CA GLY A 303 3.56 -14.06 -13.04
C GLY A 303 3.39 -12.84 -13.95
N ARG A 304 2.12 -12.45 -14.12
CA ARG A 304 1.71 -11.29 -14.90
C ARG A 304 2.02 -9.98 -14.16
N SER A 305 2.06 -8.88 -14.90
CA SER A 305 2.34 -7.53 -14.40
C SER A 305 3.67 -7.40 -13.68
N ILE A 306 4.65 -8.23 -14.00
CA ILE A 306 5.96 -8.21 -13.35
C ILE A 306 6.67 -6.85 -13.51
N THR A 307 6.29 -6.08 -14.53
CA THR A 307 6.69 -4.67 -14.75
C THR A 307 6.24 -3.71 -13.64
N TYR A 308 5.47 -4.16 -12.66
CA TYR A 308 5.15 -3.42 -11.43
C TYR A 308 6.29 -3.41 -10.41
N ARG A 309 7.38 -4.11 -10.72
CA ARG A 309 8.67 -4.01 -10.03
C ARG A 309 8.53 -4.23 -8.52
N THR A 310 9.08 -3.31 -7.73
CA THR A 310 9.18 -3.41 -6.27
C THR A 310 7.84 -3.42 -5.56
N ALA A 311 6.72 -3.08 -6.21
CA ALA A 311 5.38 -3.24 -5.64
C ALA A 311 5.09 -4.68 -5.18
N ALA A 312 5.84 -5.67 -5.68
CA ALA A 312 5.78 -7.06 -5.23
C ALA A 312 6.05 -7.22 -3.71
N PHE A 313 6.64 -6.20 -3.09
CA PHE A 313 6.96 -6.17 -1.66
C PHE A 313 6.14 -5.15 -0.87
N GLN A 314 5.08 -4.60 -1.46
CA GLN A 314 4.16 -3.70 -0.76
C GLN A 314 3.64 -4.29 0.56
N PRO A 315 3.35 -5.60 0.70
CA PRO A 315 2.92 -6.14 1.99
C PRO A 315 3.94 -6.00 3.12
N LEU A 316 5.23 -6.23 2.84
CA LEU A 316 6.29 -6.01 3.83
C LEU A 316 6.35 -4.53 4.25
N ALA A 317 6.27 -3.63 3.27
CA ALA A 317 6.24 -2.19 3.52
C ALA A 317 4.99 -1.76 4.32
N PHE A 318 3.84 -2.34 4.01
CA PHE A 318 2.56 -2.07 4.68
C PHE A 318 2.60 -2.55 6.14
N LEU A 319 3.05 -3.78 6.38
CA LEU A 319 3.17 -4.32 7.73
C LEU A 319 4.16 -3.49 8.56
N ALA A 320 5.27 -3.04 7.99
CA ALA A 320 6.21 -2.15 8.66
C ALA A 320 5.55 -0.80 9.01
N LEU A 321 4.92 -0.13 8.03
CA LEU A 321 4.24 1.16 8.24
C LEU A 321 3.19 1.09 9.36
N HIS A 322 2.45 -0.01 9.45
CA HIS A 322 1.38 -0.20 10.44
C HIS A 322 1.85 -0.87 11.74
N ARG A 323 3.15 -1.15 11.92
CA ARG A 323 3.71 -1.88 13.09
C ARG A 323 3.06 -3.25 13.30
N LEU A 324 2.83 -3.96 12.20
CA LEU A 324 2.22 -5.29 12.13
C LEU A 324 3.20 -6.36 11.64
N LEU A 325 4.50 -6.09 11.59
CA LEU A 325 5.48 -7.13 11.27
C LEU A 325 5.45 -8.25 12.34
N PRO A 326 5.41 -9.53 11.93
CA PRO A 326 5.51 -10.64 12.88
C PRO A 326 6.93 -10.76 13.43
N ALA A 327 7.10 -11.47 14.55
CA ALA A 327 8.41 -11.68 15.17
C ALA A 327 9.43 -12.38 14.24
N SER A 328 8.95 -13.17 13.28
CA SER A 328 9.74 -13.82 12.23
C SER A 328 10.32 -12.86 11.19
N LEU A 329 9.83 -11.62 11.13
CA LEU A 329 10.27 -10.57 10.22
C LEU A 329 10.65 -9.29 10.99
N PRO A 330 11.77 -9.31 11.76
CA PRO A 330 12.21 -8.12 12.48
C PRO A 330 12.43 -6.93 11.55
N GLU A 331 12.14 -5.72 12.05
CA GLU A 331 12.19 -4.49 11.25
C GLU A 331 13.55 -4.27 10.54
N GLY A 332 14.65 -4.49 11.26
CA GLY A 332 16.00 -4.36 10.71
C GLY A 332 16.30 -5.35 9.57
N GLN A 333 15.68 -6.53 9.58
CA GLN A 333 15.76 -7.54 8.52
C GLN A 333 14.96 -7.11 7.30
N VAL A 334 13.70 -6.72 7.52
CA VAL A 334 12.81 -6.25 6.44
C VAL A 334 13.38 -5.01 5.75
N ARG A 335 13.83 -4.01 6.52
CA ARG A 335 14.47 -2.81 5.95
C ARG A 335 15.68 -3.16 5.08
N ALA A 336 16.59 -4.00 5.58
CA ALA A 336 17.79 -4.37 4.84
C ALA A 336 17.47 -5.14 3.55
N ALA A 337 16.49 -6.06 3.61
CA ALA A 337 16.05 -6.82 2.45
C ALA A 337 15.38 -5.93 1.40
N LEU A 338 14.46 -5.05 1.80
CA LEU A 338 13.78 -4.12 0.89
C LEU A 338 14.76 -3.09 0.30
N GLU A 339 15.72 -2.60 1.06
CA GLU A 339 16.79 -1.75 0.53
C GLU A 339 17.56 -2.47 -0.59
N ALA A 340 17.95 -3.74 -0.38
CA ALA A 340 18.63 -4.54 -1.39
C ALA A 340 17.77 -4.73 -2.64
N VAL A 341 16.47 -5.00 -2.49
CA VAL A 341 15.51 -5.10 -3.60
C VAL A 341 15.43 -3.80 -4.38
N HIS A 342 15.28 -2.67 -3.70
CA HIS A 342 15.23 -1.37 -4.37
C HIS A 342 16.52 -1.09 -5.13
N ARG A 343 17.69 -1.38 -4.54
CA ARG A 343 18.96 -1.21 -5.24
C ARG A 343 19.08 -2.12 -6.46
N ALA A 344 18.68 -3.38 -6.37
CA ALA A 344 18.73 -4.33 -7.48
C ALA A 344 17.86 -3.91 -8.67
N ILE A 345 16.69 -3.31 -8.40
CA ILE A 345 15.74 -2.91 -9.45
C ILE A 345 15.98 -1.50 -10.00
N TRP A 346 16.29 -0.54 -9.14
CA TRP A 346 16.31 0.89 -9.51
C TRP A 346 17.70 1.43 -9.87
N THR A 347 18.77 0.69 -9.57
CA THR A 347 20.14 1.07 -9.98
C THR A 347 20.41 0.85 -11.46
N PRO A 348 19.96 -0.25 -12.10
CA PRO A 348 20.08 -0.40 -13.55
C PRO A 348 19.49 0.78 -14.33
N ALA A 349 20.12 1.11 -15.46
CA ALA A 349 19.66 2.17 -16.34
C ALA A 349 18.33 1.80 -17.04
N GLY A 350 17.63 2.82 -17.55
CA GLY A 350 16.41 2.62 -18.35
C GLY A 350 15.10 2.65 -17.55
N ASN A 351 15.12 2.65 -16.22
CA ASN A 351 13.89 2.78 -15.41
C ASN A 351 13.14 4.10 -15.62
N PHE A 352 13.85 5.15 -16.07
CA PHE A 352 13.34 6.49 -16.29
C PHE A 352 13.62 6.94 -17.73
N GLY A 353 12.62 7.48 -18.40
CA GLY A 353 12.71 8.11 -19.73
C GLY A 353 13.43 9.46 -19.69
N LYS A 354 13.49 10.14 -20.84
CA LYS A 354 14.24 11.42 -20.97
C LYS A 354 13.61 12.52 -20.12
N GLY A 355 12.29 12.55 -20.03
CA GLY A 355 11.50 13.46 -19.20
C GLY A 355 11.40 13.03 -17.73
N GLY A 356 12.07 11.94 -17.34
CA GLY A 356 12.07 11.45 -15.95
C GLY A 356 10.84 10.61 -15.58
N PHE A 357 9.95 10.29 -16.52
CA PHE A 357 8.82 9.39 -16.28
C PHE A 357 9.26 7.92 -16.26
N LEU A 358 8.51 7.05 -15.58
CA LEU A 358 8.80 5.62 -15.52
C LEU A 358 8.58 4.95 -16.88
N THR A 359 9.48 4.06 -17.28
CA THR A 359 9.35 3.27 -18.52
C THR A 359 8.75 1.90 -18.26
N ILE A 360 8.22 1.21 -19.28
CA ILE A 360 7.73 -0.17 -19.15
C ILE A 360 8.91 -1.14 -19.04
N GLY A 361 8.97 -1.93 -17.96
CA GLY A 361 9.97 -3.00 -17.81
C GLY A 361 10.17 -3.44 -16.36
N PHE A 362 11.06 -4.43 -16.14
CA PHE A 362 11.28 -5.01 -14.82
C PHE A 362 12.40 -4.31 -14.02
N ALA A 363 13.65 -4.45 -14.46
CA ALA A 363 14.83 -3.78 -13.87
C ALA A 363 15.50 -2.89 -14.93
N GLY A 364 14.72 -1.95 -15.48
CA GLY A 364 15.07 -1.15 -16.65
C GLY A 364 13.89 -1.01 -17.64
N HIS A 365 14.22 -0.74 -18.91
CA HIS A 365 13.26 -0.59 -20.01
C HIS A 365 13.19 -1.86 -20.85
N GLN A 366 12.04 -2.54 -20.81
CA GLN A 366 11.77 -3.83 -21.46
C GLN A 366 10.27 -3.88 -21.85
N PRO A 367 9.82 -3.12 -22.85
CA PRO A 367 8.39 -2.92 -23.12
C PRO A 367 7.65 -4.20 -23.52
N THR A 368 8.35 -5.20 -24.05
CA THR A 368 7.77 -6.52 -24.39
C THR A 368 7.31 -7.34 -23.18
N LEU A 369 7.71 -6.96 -21.95
CA LEU A 369 7.19 -7.55 -20.72
C LEU A 369 5.85 -6.96 -20.27
N GLY A 370 5.44 -5.83 -20.86
CA GLY A 370 4.15 -5.23 -20.52
C GLY A 370 3.00 -6.11 -21.00
N ASP A 371 2.06 -6.43 -20.10
CA ASP A 371 0.79 -7.04 -20.48
C ASP A 371 0.04 -6.15 -21.48
N TRP A 372 -0.95 -6.70 -22.18
CA TRP A 372 -1.79 -6.00 -23.18
C TRP A 372 -2.51 -4.74 -22.66
N TYR A 373 -2.62 -4.56 -21.33
CA TYR A 373 -3.17 -3.36 -20.69
C TYR A 373 -2.11 -2.44 -20.07
N SER A 374 -0.82 -2.78 -20.17
CA SER A 374 0.25 -2.01 -19.56
C SER A 374 0.58 -0.75 -20.37
N ASN A 375 0.81 0.34 -19.65
CA ASN A 375 1.32 1.60 -20.18
C ASN A 375 2.28 2.26 -19.16
N THR A 376 2.92 3.36 -19.55
CA THR A 376 3.79 4.18 -18.65
C THR A 376 3.11 4.50 -17.32
N GLY A 377 1.82 4.85 -17.34
CA GLY A 377 1.04 5.16 -16.14
C GLY A 377 0.90 3.98 -15.20
N SER A 378 0.75 2.77 -15.75
CA SER A 378 0.66 1.55 -14.96
C SER A 378 1.89 1.34 -14.07
N MET A 379 3.08 1.78 -14.51
CA MET A 379 4.36 1.57 -13.83
C MET A 379 4.46 2.30 -12.49
N TYR A 380 3.62 3.31 -12.25
CA TYR A 380 3.63 4.09 -11.02
C TYR A 380 3.14 3.32 -9.79
N ILE A 381 2.50 2.16 -9.98
CA ILE A 381 2.24 1.21 -8.89
C ILE A 381 3.54 0.77 -8.20
N ALA A 382 4.68 0.78 -8.90
CA ALA A 382 5.99 0.43 -8.33
C ALA A 382 6.36 1.26 -7.10
N ALA A 383 5.81 2.48 -6.98
CA ALA A 383 6.01 3.36 -5.84
C ALA A 383 5.33 2.85 -4.56
N GLU A 384 4.34 1.96 -4.64
CA GLU A 384 3.61 1.43 -3.48
C GLU A 384 4.51 0.69 -2.48
N SER A 385 5.70 0.23 -2.88
CA SER A 385 6.66 -0.37 -1.95
C SER A 385 7.45 0.67 -1.12
N LEU A 386 7.33 1.96 -1.42
CA LEU A 386 8.00 3.06 -0.72
C LEU A 386 7.19 3.61 0.45
N ILE A 387 6.03 3.03 0.76
CA ILE A 387 5.10 3.54 1.78
C ILE A 387 5.69 3.56 3.21
N THR A 388 6.77 2.83 3.48
CA THR A 388 7.51 2.93 4.75
C THR A 388 8.08 4.32 5.00
N LEU A 389 8.22 5.16 3.98
CA LEU A 389 8.62 6.57 4.13
C LEU A 389 7.64 7.39 4.98
N GLY A 390 6.41 6.90 5.19
CA GLY A 390 5.46 7.46 6.17
C GLY A 390 5.83 7.24 7.63
N LEU A 391 6.85 6.41 7.93
CA LEU A 391 7.44 6.33 9.27
C LEU A 391 8.43 7.49 9.46
N PRO A 392 8.43 8.20 10.62
CA PRO A 392 9.42 9.25 10.92
C PRO A 392 10.87 8.73 10.84
N ALA A 393 11.85 9.58 10.55
CA ALA A 393 13.26 9.16 10.45
C ALA A 393 13.83 8.55 11.75
N SER A 394 13.22 8.87 12.90
CA SER A 394 13.55 8.32 14.22
C SER A 394 12.86 7.00 14.57
N ASP A 395 11.94 6.51 13.72
CA ASP A 395 11.21 5.27 13.97
C ASP A 395 12.16 4.06 14.01
N SER A 396 11.81 3.03 14.81
CA SER A 396 12.64 1.83 15.00
C SER A 396 12.92 1.11 13.69
N TYR A 397 11.99 1.18 12.72
CA TYR A 397 12.23 0.62 11.39
C TYR A 397 13.51 1.17 10.74
N TRP A 398 13.79 2.46 10.92
CA TRP A 398 14.95 3.13 10.33
C TRP A 398 16.22 3.06 11.19
N THR A 399 16.08 2.82 12.49
CA THR A 399 17.18 2.96 13.45
C THR A 399 17.64 1.64 14.05
N ALA A 400 16.81 0.60 14.04
CA ALA A 400 17.19 -0.74 14.47
C ALA A 400 18.43 -1.24 13.69
N PRO A 401 19.30 -2.06 14.30
CA PRO A 401 20.42 -2.68 13.61
C PRO A 401 19.95 -3.43 12.36
N ALA A 402 20.70 -3.32 11.26
CA ALA A 402 20.44 -4.12 10.07
C ALA A 402 20.68 -5.60 10.39
N LEU A 403 19.79 -6.47 9.90
CA LEU A 403 19.87 -7.91 10.06
C LEU A 403 19.84 -8.58 8.68
N ASP A 404 20.58 -9.68 8.53
CA ASP A 404 20.52 -10.47 7.31
C ASP A 404 19.16 -11.17 7.17
N TRP A 405 18.65 -11.23 5.95
CA TRP A 405 17.39 -11.91 5.59
C TRP A 405 17.62 -13.39 5.27
N THR A 406 16.53 -14.15 5.15
CA THR A 406 16.56 -15.61 5.12
C THR A 406 17.53 -16.18 4.08
N GLN A 407 17.44 -15.77 2.81
CA GLN A 407 18.35 -16.29 1.81
C GLN A 407 19.80 -15.86 2.06
N LYS A 408 20.04 -14.62 2.48
CA LYS A 408 21.41 -14.15 2.77
C LYS A 408 22.06 -14.98 3.89
N LYS A 409 21.31 -15.31 4.94
CA LYS A 409 21.72 -16.26 5.99
C LYS A 409 22.00 -17.65 5.41
N ALA A 410 21.06 -18.19 4.61
CA ALA A 410 21.16 -19.52 4.04
C ALA A 410 22.42 -19.72 3.19
N PHE A 411 22.70 -18.79 2.27
CA PHE A 411 23.87 -18.86 1.38
C PHE A 411 25.18 -18.44 2.06
N ALA A 412 25.13 -17.89 3.29
CA ALA A 412 26.29 -17.66 4.14
C ALA A 412 26.54 -18.79 5.16
N ASN A 413 25.81 -19.90 5.05
CA ASN A 413 25.85 -21.03 6.00
C ASN A 413 25.54 -20.62 7.45
N GLN A 414 24.68 -19.62 7.63
CA GLN A 414 24.18 -19.19 8.94
C GLN A 414 22.84 -19.87 9.26
N PRO A 415 22.49 -20.06 10.55
CA PRO A 415 21.19 -20.61 10.93
C PRO A 415 20.01 -19.73 10.48
N PHE A 416 18.95 -20.35 10.00
CA PHE A 416 17.67 -19.72 9.69
C PHE A 416 16.52 -20.73 9.94
N PRO A 417 15.30 -20.26 10.26
CA PRO A 417 14.18 -21.15 10.54
C PRO A 417 13.70 -21.87 9.28
N LYS A 418 13.44 -23.18 9.40
CA LYS A 418 12.70 -23.95 8.40
C LYS A 418 11.27 -23.38 8.27
N ASP A 419 10.70 -23.52 7.08
CA ASP A 419 9.33 -23.09 6.80
C ASP A 419 8.35 -24.27 6.89
N TYR A 420 7.22 -24.06 7.55
CA TYR A 420 6.15 -25.05 7.73
C TYR A 420 4.79 -24.38 7.45
N HIS A 421 3.83 -25.15 6.94
CA HIS A 421 2.48 -24.65 6.68
C HIS A 421 1.75 -24.23 7.95
N VAL A 422 0.74 -23.38 7.78
CA VAL A 422 -0.10 -22.84 8.87
C VAL A 422 -1.58 -22.86 8.50
N ASP A 423 -2.45 -23.05 9.50
CA ASP A 423 -3.88 -23.37 9.31
C ASP A 423 -4.86 -22.26 9.78
N TYR A 424 -4.57 -20.97 9.55
CA TYR A 424 -5.37 -19.85 10.10
C TYR A 424 -6.71 -19.52 9.42
#